data_AF-A0A961Y3C7-F1
#
_entry.id   AF-A0A961Y3C7-F1
#
_cell.length_a   1.000
_cell.length_b   1.000
_cell.length_c   1.000
_cell.angle_alpha   90.00
_cell.angle_beta   90.00
_cell.angle_gamma   90.00
#
_symmetry.space_group_name_H-M   'P 1'
#
loop_
_entity.id
_entity.type
_entity.pdbx_description
1 polymer ?
#
loop_
_entity_poly.entity_id
_entity_poly.type
_entity_poly.pdbx_seq_one_letter_code
_entity_poly.pdbx_strand_id
1 'polypeptide(L)'
;MSATTRTRRTPLQAIAMSLLMLAALFAQPAAALDADVLFGPVNPPQRIASSAGASAWFIEFRARGGSPVGHSFVVLGVRSASGRERIVRVAGFYASHGPVGAVASVAGVPGTVGYKKTDLKPALIRYRRMLGKASFARIERMIARAARSPGTFTMLANNCNAFVARIAQALGMQAPANTVQQGPAYLRALIARNRR
;
A
#
# COMPACT_ATOMS: atom_id res chain seq x y z
N MET A 1 0.74 -73.37 4.93
CA MET A 1 1.31 -72.18 5.61
C MET A 1 1.49 -71.07 4.57
N SER A 2 1.23 -69.84 5.01
CA SER A 2 0.81 -68.63 4.28
C SER A 2 1.46 -68.26 2.95
N ALA A 3 0.61 -67.82 2.02
CA ALA A 3 0.96 -67.12 0.80
C ALA A 3 1.49 -65.70 1.11
N THR A 4 2.62 -65.33 0.50
CA THR A 4 3.18 -63.98 0.56
C THR A 4 2.86 -63.25 -0.74
N THR A 5 1.85 -62.38 -0.72
CA THR A 5 1.48 -61.56 -1.89
C THR A 5 2.31 -60.28 -1.90
N ARG A 6 3.33 -60.24 -2.75
CA ARG A 6 4.16 -59.05 -2.99
C ARG A 6 3.44 -58.12 -3.99
N THR A 7 2.87 -57.04 -3.50
CA THR A 7 2.23 -56.01 -4.34
C THR A 7 3.28 -55.26 -5.15
N ARG A 8 3.37 -55.55 -6.46
CA ARG A 8 4.17 -54.78 -7.41
C ARG A 8 3.43 -53.48 -7.72
N ARG A 9 3.94 -52.34 -7.23
CA ARG A 9 3.52 -51.01 -7.71
C ARG A 9 4.04 -50.83 -9.13
N THR A 10 3.14 -50.56 -10.07
CA THR A 10 3.48 -50.42 -11.50
C THR A 10 4.06 -49.02 -11.78
N PRO A 11 4.98 -48.90 -12.76
CA PRO A 11 5.68 -47.64 -13.08
C PRO A 11 4.74 -46.50 -13.53
N LEU A 12 3.51 -46.82 -13.92
CA LEU A 12 2.46 -45.84 -14.26
C LEU A 12 2.02 -44.97 -13.07
N GLN A 13 2.12 -45.46 -11.83
CA GLN A 13 1.76 -44.67 -10.65
C GLN A 13 2.78 -43.57 -10.32
N ALA A 14 4.05 -43.75 -10.69
CA ALA A 14 5.10 -42.77 -10.45
C ALA A 14 5.06 -41.58 -11.44
N ILE A 15 4.64 -41.83 -12.70
CA ILE A 15 4.51 -40.80 -13.73
C ILE A 15 3.30 -39.89 -13.47
N ALA A 16 2.18 -40.45 -13.00
CA ALA A 16 0.98 -39.69 -12.66
C ALA A 16 1.21 -38.72 -11.48
N MET A 17 1.97 -39.10 -10.45
CA MET A 17 2.32 -38.20 -9.34
C MET A 17 3.29 -37.08 -9.75
N SER A 18 4.14 -37.31 -10.75
CA SER A 18 5.14 -36.33 -11.20
C SER A 18 4.53 -35.20 -12.04
N LEU A 19 3.49 -35.49 -12.85
CA LEU A 19 2.74 -34.46 -13.59
C LEU A 19 1.80 -33.63 -12.69
N LEU A 20 1.26 -34.22 -11.62
CA LEU A 20 0.44 -33.53 -10.64
C LEU A 20 1.24 -32.52 -9.78
N MET A 21 2.52 -32.80 -9.49
CA MET A 21 3.37 -31.82 -8.81
C MET A 21 3.86 -30.68 -9.70
N LEU A 22 4.06 -30.90 -11.01
CA LEU A 22 4.49 -29.83 -11.91
C LEU A 22 3.36 -28.83 -12.23
N ALA A 23 2.10 -29.27 -12.26
CA ALA A 23 0.94 -28.38 -12.40
C ALA A 23 0.69 -27.51 -11.14
N ALA A 24 1.07 -28.01 -9.96
CA ALA A 24 0.94 -27.26 -8.70
C ALA A 24 1.97 -26.14 -8.52
N LEU A 25 3.09 -26.14 -9.26
CA LEU A 25 4.08 -25.05 -9.21
C LEU A 25 3.69 -23.82 -10.06
N PHE A 26 2.77 -23.97 -11.02
CA PHE A 26 2.32 -22.86 -11.87
C PHE A 26 0.89 -22.38 -11.58
N ALA A 27 0.12 -23.14 -10.81
CA ALA A 27 -1.16 -22.68 -10.25
C ALA A 27 -0.94 -21.82 -9.00
N GLN A 28 -0.10 -20.77 -9.09
CA GLN A 28 -0.34 -19.65 -8.20
C GLN A 28 -1.67 -19.04 -8.63
N PRO A 29 -2.66 -18.88 -7.73
CA PRO A 29 -3.79 -18.03 -8.07
C PRO A 29 -3.18 -16.68 -8.40
N ALA A 30 -3.27 -16.25 -9.67
CA ALA A 30 -3.18 -14.84 -10.00
C ALA A 30 -4.14 -14.20 -9.01
N ALA A 31 -3.60 -13.51 -7.99
CA ALA A 31 -4.39 -13.03 -6.88
C ALA A 31 -5.56 -12.30 -7.51
N ALA A 32 -6.77 -12.88 -7.39
CA ALA A 32 -7.95 -12.32 -8.02
C ALA A 32 -7.94 -10.84 -7.65
N LEU A 33 -7.98 -9.95 -8.64
CA LEU A 33 -7.94 -8.52 -8.43
C LEU A 33 -8.96 -8.21 -7.33
N ASP A 34 -8.46 -7.93 -6.12
CA ASP A 34 -9.30 -7.83 -4.93
C ASP A 34 -10.24 -6.66 -5.19
N ALA A 35 -11.54 -6.93 -5.33
CA ALA A 35 -12.52 -5.91 -5.68
C ALA A 35 -12.51 -4.76 -4.66
N ASP A 36 -12.16 -5.04 -3.40
CA ASP A 36 -11.98 -4.01 -2.37
C ASP A 36 -10.73 -3.16 -2.62
N VAL A 37 -9.67 -3.73 -3.21
CA VAL A 37 -8.50 -2.95 -3.63
C VAL A 37 -8.89 -1.96 -4.72
N LEU A 38 -9.57 -2.43 -5.75
CA LEU A 38 -9.90 -1.61 -6.91
C LEU A 38 -11.02 -0.62 -6.60
N PHE A 39 -12.11 -1.10 -6.01
CA PHE A 39 -13.40 -0.41 -5.95
C PHE A 39 -13.96 -0.26 -4.54
N GLY A 40 -13.28 -0.82 -3.54
CA GLY A 40 -13.68 -0.65 -2.14
C GLY A 40 -13.74 0.83 -1.72
N PRO A 41 -14.60 1.16 -0.75
CA PRO A 41 -14.85 2.53 -0.34
C PRO A 41 -13.60 3.19 0.25
N VAL A 42 -13.42 4.47 -0.06
CA VAL A 42 -12.39 5.31 0.57
C VAL A 42 -12.98 5.88 1.85
N ASN A 43 -12.46 5.44 3.00
CA ASN A 43 -12.83 5.96 4.31
C ASN A 43 -12.12 7.30 4.54
N PRO A 44 -12.73 8.25 5.25
CA PRO A 44 -12.05 9.50 5.59
C PRO A 44 -10.78 9.20 6.39
N PRO A 45 -9.74 10.05 6.32
CA PRO A 45 -8.56 9.87 7.15
C PRO A 45 -8.97 10.21 8.59
N GLN A 46 -9.40 9.21 9.34
CA GLN A 46 -9.77 9.36 10.74
C GLN A 46 -8.53 9.22 11.62
N ARG A 47 -8.54 9.92 12.76
CA ARG A 47 -7.55 9.69 13.80
C ARG A 47 -7.89 8.36 14.50
N ILE A 48 -7.08 7.34 14.28
CA ILE A 48 -7.26 5.98 14.82
C ILE A 48 -6.84 5.91 16.29
N ALA A 49 -5.79 6.65 16.66
CA ALA A 49 -5.31 6.71 18.05
C ALA A 49 -4.88 8.12 18.44
N SER A 50 -4.96 8.44 19.72
CA SER A 50 -4.46 9.72 20.27
C SER A 50 -2.93 9.78 20.23
N SER A 51 -2.34 10.95 19.96
CA SER A 51 -0.90 11.17 20.12
C SER A 51 -0.49 11.58 21.55
N ALA A 52 -1.44 11.63 22.50
CA ALA A 52 -1.15 11.87 23.91
C ALA A 52 -0.22 10.78 24.48
N GLY A 53 0.73 11.20 25.33
CA GLY A 53 1.73 10.33 25.93
C GLY A 53 2.74 9.73 24.94
N ALA A 54 2.84 10.27 23.72
CA ALA A 54 3.87 9.86 22.76
C ALA A 54 5.25 10.38 23.17
N SER A 55 6.25 9.49 23.16
CA SER A 55 7.67 9.82 23.33
C SER A 55 8.38 9.97 21.98
N ALA A 56 7.84 9.38 20.90
CA ALA A 56 8.36 9.58 19.55
C ALA A 56 7.23 9.56 18.51
N TRP A 57 7.48 10.20 17.36
CA TRP A 57 6.57 10.28 16.23
C TRP A 57 7.24 9.72 14.99
N PHE A 58 6.45 9.12 14.10
CA PHE A 58 6.96 8.61 12.84
C PHE A 58 5.95 8.76 11.73
N ILE A 59 6.48 8.74 10.51
CA ILE A 59 5.73 8.53 9.28
C ILE A 59 6.27 7.30 8.58
N GLU A 60 5.38 6.59 7.91
CA GLU A 60 5.74 5.54 6.99
C GLU A 60 5.16 5.84 5.62
N PHE A 61 6.00 5.75 4.62
CA PHE A 61 5.61 5.67 3.23
C PHE A 61 5.40 4.20 2.91
N ARG A 62 4.17 3.85 2.52
CA ARG A 62 3.78 2.47 2.25
C ARG A 62 3.28 2.32 0.84
N ALA A 63 3.55 1.17 0.23
CA ALA A 63 2.95 0.79 -1.02
C ALA A 63 2.45 -0.64 -0.99
N ARG A 64 1.31 -0.88 -1.63
CA ARG A 64 0.74 -2.20 -1.83
C ARG A 64 0.45 -2.45 -3.31
N GLY A 65 0.30 -3.72 -3.66
CA GLY A 65 -0.19 -4.16 -4.96
C GLY A 65 -1.72 -4.29 -4.98
N GLY A 66 -2.22 -5.18 -5.83
CA GLY A 66 -3.64 -5.53 -5.95
C GLY A 66 -4.43 -4.62 -6.90
N SER A 67 -3.86 -3.49 -7.33
CA SER A 67 -4.32 -2.74 -8.51
C SER A 67 -3.28 -2.84 -9.62
N PRO A 68 -3.65 -2.70 -10.91
CA PRO A 68 -2.71 -2.79 -12.03
C PRO A 68 -1.49 -1.87 -11.91
N VAL A 69 -1.63 -0.75 -11.18
CA VAL A 69 -0.58 0.24 -10.95
C VAL A 69 -0.05 0.26 -9.51
N GLY A 70 -0.57 -0.59 -8.64
CA GLY A 70 -0.34 -0.52 -7.19
C GLY A 70 -0.91 0.76 -6.56
N HIS A 71 -0.59 0.98 -5.29
CA HIS A 71 -1.00 2.18 -4.56
C HIS A 71 0.06 2.60 -3.56
N SER A 72 0.41 3.89 -3.53
CA SER A 72 1.29 4.47 -2.51
C SER A 72 0.50 5.41 -1.59
N PHE A 73 0.82 5.35 -0.31
CA PHE A 73 0.11 6.07 0.76
C PHE A 73 1.01 6.31 1.96
N VAL A 74 0.53 7.07 2.94
CA VAL A 74 1.27 7.36 4.16
C VAL A 74 0.54 6.88 5.40
N VAL A 75 1.32 6.52 6.42
CA VAL A 75 0.86 6.15 7.75
C VAL A 75 1.59 7.01 8.77
N LEU A 76 0.85 7.74 9.59
CA LEU A 76 1.37 8.44 10.75
C LEU A 76 1.17 7.59 11.99
N GLY A 77 2.21 7.49 12.81
CA GLY A 77 2.13 6.80 14.08
C GLY A 77 2.98 7.42 15.16
N VAL A 78 2.76 6.95 16.37
CA VAL A 78 3.47 7.37 17.57
C VAL A 78 4.00 6.16 18.31
N ARG A 79 5.05 6.37 19.09
CA ARG A 79 5.57 5.41 20.06
C ARG A 79 5.45 6.02 21.45
N SER A 80 5.00 5.22 22.41
CA SER A 80 4.94 5.59 23.84
C SER A 80 6.28 5.36 24.53
N ALA A 81 6.42 5.86 25.77
CA ALA A 81 7.62 5.64 26.58
C ALA A 81 7.92 4.14 26.81
N SER A 82 6.88 3.30 26.91
CA SER A 82 7.03 1.83 27.03
C SER A 82 7.37 1.12 25.72
N GLY A 83 7.67 1.87 24.64
CA GLY A 83 8.01 1.30 23.34
C GLY A 83 6.80 0.88 22.48
N ARG A 84 5.57 0.89 23.03
CA ARG A 84 4.36 0.52 22.27
C ARG A 84 4.07 1.53 21.16
N GLU A 85 3.95 1.04 19.93
CA GLU A 85 3.59 1.82 18.74
C GLU A 85 2.09 1.82 18.47
N ARG A 86 1.57 2.95 17.98
CA ARG A 86 0.15 3.11 17.63
C ARG A 86 0.03 3.88 16.33
N ILE A 87 -0.80 3.39 15.42
CA ILE A 87 -1.15 4.11 14.20
C ILE A 87 -2.13 5.22 14.57
N VAL A 88 -1.79 6.45 14.20
CA VAL A 88 -2.62 7.63 14.41
C VAL A 88 -3.47 7.90 13.19
N ARG A 89 -2.94 7.73 11.98
CA ARG A 89 -3.64 8.08 10.73
C ARG A 89 -3.10 7.29 9.55
N VAL A 90 -3.99 6.95 8.62
CA VAL A 90 -3.66 6.39 7.30
C VAL A 90 -4.27 7.31 6.24
N ALA A 91 -3.50 7.65 5.21
CA ALA A 91 -3.96 8.52 4.14
C ALA A 91 -3.27 8.23 2.80
N GLY A 92 -4.07 8.03 1.75
CA GLY A 92 -3.69 8.01 0.35
C GLY A 92 -4.62 8.91 -0.47
N PHE A 93 -4.33 9.05 -1.76
CA PHE A 93 -5.15 9.82 -2.71
C PHE A 93 -5.67 8.92 -3.82
N TYR A 94 -6.98 8.96 -4.05
CA TYR A 94 -7.70 8.05 -4.94
C TYR A 94 -8.56 8.84 -5.92
N ALA A 95 -8.79 8.26 -7.10
CA ALA A 95 -9.91 8.63 -7.95
C ALA A 95 -11.23 8.30 -7.22
N SER A 96 -12.16 9.24 -7.20
CA SER A 96 -13.55 8.96 -6.78
C SER A 96 -14.27 8.13 -7.86
N HIS A 97 -15.38 7.49 -7.50
CA HIS A 97 -16.27 6.74 -8.42
C HIS A 97 -15.72 5.39 -8.97
N GLY A 98 -14.82 4.72 -8.24
CA GLY A 98 -14.49 3.31 -8.50
C GLY A 98 -13.89 3.04 -9.89
N PRO A 99 -14.29 1.98 -10.62
CA PRO A 99 -13.69 1.58 -11.89
C PRO A 99 -13.79 2.66 -12.98
N VAL A 100 -14.93 3.34 -13.04
CA VAL A 100 -15.18 4.44 -13.99
C VAL A 100 -14.21 5.58 -13.74
N GLY A 101 -14.00 5.91 -12.46
CA GLY A 101 -13.00 6.90 -12.05
C GLY A 101 -11.57 6.52 -12.41
N ALA A 102 -11.22 5.23 -12.35
CA ALA A 102 -9.88 4.76 -12.73
C ALA A 102 -9.60 4.90 -14.23
N VAL A 103 -10.57 4.56 -15.09
CA VAL A 103 -10.44 4.71 -16.55
C VAL A 103 -10.48 6.19 -16.97
N ALA A 104 -11.41 6.97 -16.40
CA ALA A 104 -11.54 8.39 -16.69
C ALA A 104 -10.44 9.27 -16.05
N SER A 105 -9.61 8.71 -15.16
CA SER A 105 -8.56 9.46 -14.46
C SER A 105 -7.48 10.05 -15.37
N VAL A 106 -7.38 9.61 -16.63
CA VAL A 106 -6.51 10.28 -17.62
C VAL A 106 -7.04 11.68 -17.95
N ALA A 107 -8.36 11.82 -18.12
CA ALA A 107 -9.04 13.10 -18.36
C ALA A 107 -9.27 13.91 -17.07
N GLY A 108 -9.17 13.24 -15.92
CA GLY A 108 -9.30 13.84 -14.60
C GLY A 108 -10.70 13.63 -14.01
N VAL A 109 -10.72 13.31 -12.72
CA VAL A 109 -11.95 13.02 -11.97
C VAL A 109 -11.86 13.63 -10.58
N PRO A 110 -12.97 13.83 -9.87
CA PRO A 110 -12.91 14.18 -8.45
C PRO A 110 -12.01 13.22 -7.69
N GLY A 111 -11.15 13.76 -6.83
CA GLY A 111 -10.27 12.97 -5.98
C GLY A 111 -10.85 12.79 -4.58
N THR A 112 -10.36 11.78 -3.86
CA THR A 112 -10.64 11.59 -2.43
C THR A 112 -9.36 11.28 -1.69
N VAL A 113 -9.12 11.98 -0.58
CA VAL A 113 -8.03 11.65 0.36
C VAL A 113 -8.62 10.88 1.52
N GLY A 114 -8.05 9.72 1.83
CA GLY A 114 -8.58 8.80 2.82
C GLY A 114 -7.81 7.50 2.88
N TYR A 115 -8.45 6.40 3.28
CA TYR A 115 -7.85 5.07 3.22
C TYR A 115 -8.88 4.01 2.88
N LYS A 116 -8.46 2.96 2.16
CA LYS A 116 -9.23 1.73 1.98
C LYS A 116 -8.83 0.73 3.07
N LYS A 117 -9.72 -0.21 3.41
CA LYS A 117 -9.40 -1.30 4.37
C LYS A 117 -8.14 -2.06 3.98
N THR A 118 -7.87 -2.18 2.68
CA THR A 118 -6.68 -2.83 2.12
C THR A 118 -5.39 -2.08 2.42
N ASP A 119 -5.43 -0.79 2.76
CA ASP A 119 -4.25 -0.01 3.22
C ASP A 119 -3.88 -0.32 4.68
N LEU A 120 -4.78 -0.98 5.42
CA LEU A 120 -4.52 -1.48 6.78
C LEU A 120 -3.84 -2.86 6.78
N LYS A 121 -3.90 -3.59 5.66
CA LYS A 121 -3.20 -4.86 5.47
C LYS A 121 -1.68 -4.62 5.35
N PRO A 122 -0.83 -5.66 5.54
CA PRO A 122 0.61 -5.54 5.35
C PRO A 122 0.97 -4.94 3.97
N ALA A 123 1.91 -3.99 3.97
CA ALA A 123 2.38 -3.33 2.75
C ALA A 123 3.52 -4.12 2.10
N LEU A 124 3.61 -4.07 0.76
CA LEU A 124 4.73 -4.65 0.01
C LEU A 124 6.03 -3.89 0.25
N ILE A 125 5.93 -2.56 0.32
CA ILE A 125 7.06 -1.68 0.63
C ILE A 125 6.67 -0.81 1.81
N ARG A 126 7.58 -0.67 2.77
CA ARG A 126 7.45 0.17 3.96
C ARG A 126 8.75 0.93 4.19
N TYR A 127 8.69 2.26 4.15
CA TYR A 127 9.82 3.13 4.45
C TYR A 127 9.47 4.10 5.57
N ARG A 128 10.13 3.94 6.71
CA ARG A 128 9.85 4.71 7.92
C ARG A 128 10.82 5.87 8.09
N ARG A 129 10.31 7.01 8.56
CA ARG A 129 11.10 8.13 9.06
C ARG A 129 10.60 8.56 10.43
N MET A 130 11.54 8.73 11.37
CA MET A 130 11.25 9.36 12.65
C MET A 130 11.03 10.86 12.43
N LEU A 131 10.06 11.42 13.14
CA LEU A 131 9.67 12.82 13.06
C LEU A 131 9.74 13.47 14.44
N GLY A 132 10.06 14.77 14.46
CA GLY A 132 9.75 15.62 15.60
C GLY A 132 8.24 15.89 15.68
N LYS A 133 7.77 16.24 16.89
CA LYS A 133 6.36 16.58 17.16
C LYS A 133 5.81 17.67 16.23
N ALA A 134 6.62 18.70 15.94
CA ALA A 134 6.23 19.79 15.05
C ALA A 134 6.00 19.33 13.60
N SER A 135 6.94 18.56 13.04
CA SER A 135 6.81 17.98 11.69
C SER A 135 5.61 17.05 11.59
N PHE A 136 5.40 16.19 12.61
CA PHE A 136 4.24 15.31 12.67
C PHE A 136 2.92 16.10 12.64
N ALA A 137 2.78 17.12 13.50
CA ALA A 137 1.59 17.95 13.55
C ALA A 137 1.36 18.73 12.23
N ARG A 138 2.44 19.17 11.57
CA ARG A 138 2.35 19.81 10.25
C ARG A 138 1.81 18.85 9.19
N ILE A 139 2.31 17.61 9.15
CA ILE A 139 1.82 16.60 8.20
C ILE A 139 0.36 16.21 8.50
N GLU A 140 -0.03 16.08 9.77
CA GLU A 140 -1.44 15.85 10.12
C GLU A 140 -2.35 16.96 9.56
N ARG A 141 -1.96 18.24 9.73
CA ARG A 141 -2.73 19.37 9.17
C ARG A 141 -2.75 19.36 7.65
N MET A 142 -1.65 18.97 6.99
CA MET A 142 -1.61 18.84 5.54
C MET A 142 -2.60 17.78 5.04
N ILE A 143 -2.61 16.60 5.67
CA ILE A 143 -3.56 15.53 5.33
C ILE A 143 -5.00 15.99 5.57
N ALA A 144 -5.28 16.65 6.70
CA ALA A 144 -6.62 17.14 7.01
C ALA A 144 -7.11 18.23 6.04
N ARG A 145 -6.21 19.10 5.54
CA ARG A 145 -6.55 20.07 4.49
C ARG A 145 -6.84 19.36 3.17
N ALA A 146 -5.98 18.42 2.76
CA ALA A 146 -6.16 17.65 1.54
C ALA A 146 -7.45 16.79 1.58
N ALA A 147 -7.88 16.33 2.75
CA ALA A 147 -9.15 15.63 2.90
C ALA A 147 -10.38 16.54 2.73
N ARG A 148 -10.30 17.79 3.18
CA ARG A 148 -11.40 18.77 3.05
C ARG A 148 -11.52 19.37 1.65
N SER A 149 -10.41 19.45 0.92
CA SER A 149 -10.36 19.94 -0.46
C SER A 149 -9.37 19.08 -1.28
N PRO A 150 -9.81 17.89 -1.72
CA PRO A 150 -8.94 16.90 -2.37
C PRO A 150 -8.53 17.27 -3.80
N GLY A 151 -9.28 18.16 -4.45
CA GLY A 151 -9.05 18.55 -5.84
C GLY A 151 -9.30 17.41 -6.84
N THR A 152 -8.83 17.60 -8.05
CA THR A 152 -8.99 16.64 -9.16
C THR A 152 -7.87 15.60 -9.12
N PHE A 153 -8.24 14.32 -9.11
CA PHE A 153 -7.31 13.22 -9.35
C PHE A 153 -7.04 13.09 -10.85
N THR A 154 -5.76 13.07 -11.23
CA THR A 154 -5.34 12.71 -12.59
C THR A 154 -4.22 11.68 -12.53
N MET A 155 -4.31 10.65 -13.37
CA MET A 155 -3.32 9.57 -13.39
C MET A 155 -1.91 10.08 -13.68
N LEU A 156 -1.81 11.11 -14.53
CA LEU A 156 -0.53 11.58 -15.07
C LEU A 156 0.15 12.66 -14.22
N ALA A 157 -0.59 13.41 -13.40
CA ALA A 157 -0.04 14.57 -12.69
C ALA A 157 -0.41 14.62 -11.19
N ASN A 158 -1.69 14.42 -10.84
CA ASN A 158 -2.17 14.51 -9.47
C ASN A 158 -2.77 13.17 -9.01
N ASN A 159 -1.89 12.24 -8.66
CA ASN A 159 -2.23 10.86 -8.27
C ASN A 159 -1.71 10.51 -6.86
N CYS A 160 -1.78 9.21 -6.50
CA CYS A 160 -1.29 8.71 -5.21
C CYS A 160 0.22 8.99 -4.98
N ASN A 161 1.06 8.82 -6.00
CA ASN A 161 2.49 9.11 -5.90
C ASN A 161 2.77 10.61 -5.77
N ALA A 162 2.02 11.46 -6.48
CA ALA A 162 2.11 12.92 -6.33
C ALA A 162 1.71 13.37 -4.92
N PHE A 163 0.69 12.73 -4.32
CA PHE A 163 0.34 12.95 -2.92
C PHE A 163 1.48 12.57 -1.96
N VAL A 164 2.07 11.39 -2.15
CA VAL A 164 3.25 10.96 -1.40
C VAL A 164 4.44 11.91 -1.61
N ALA A 165 4.67 12.37 -2.84
CA ALA A 165 5.73 13.32 -3.19
C ALA A 165 5.61 14.61 -2.37
N ARG A 166 4.41 15.21 -2.34
CA ARG A 166 4.12 16.43 -1.59
C ARG A 166 4.41 16.29 -0.10
N ILE A 167 4.07 15.13 0.49
CA ILE A 167 4.36 14.85 1.91
C ILE A 167 5.86 14.66 2.14
N ALA A 168 6.53 13.89 1.27
CA ALA A 168 7.97 13.68 1.35
C ALA A 168 8.75 15.01 1.23
N GLN A 169 8.41 15.83 0.24
CA GLN A 169 9.01 17.16 0.05
C GLN A 169 8.76 18.09 1.24
N ALA A 170 7.57 18.05 1.84
CA ALA A 170 7.31 18.80 3.06
C ALA A 170 8.20 18.37 4.23
N LEU A 171 8.73 17.15 4.23
CA LEU A 171 9.70 16.65 5.19
C LEU A 171 11.17 16.88 4.77
N GLY A 172 11.41 17.66 3.70
CA GLY A 172 12.75 17.91 3.15
C GLY A 172 13.35 16.72 2.41
N MET A 173 12.53 15.74 2.03
CA MET A 173 12.98 14.55 1.32
C MET A 173 13.00 14.78 -0.20
N GLN A 174 13.88 14.06 -0.89
CA GLN A 174 13.99 14.09 -2.34
C GLN A 174 12.98 13.12 -2.97
N ALA A 175 11.84 13.64 -3.43
CA ALA A 175 10.82 12.84 -4.11
C ALA A 175 11.21 12.57 -5.59
N PRO A 176 10.95 11.37 -6.13
CA PRO A 176 11.09 11.12 -7.57
C PRO A 176 10.16 12.02 -8.38
N ALA A 177 10.66 12.63 -9.45
CA ALA A 177 9.87 13.50 -10.33
C ALA A 177 8.81 12.73 -11.14
N ASN A 178 9.12 11.50 -11.56
CA ASN A 178 8.19 10.65 -12.28
C ASN A 178 7.16 10.03 -11.32
N THR A 179 5.96 10.62 -11.27
CA THR A 179 4.84 10.16 -10.43
C THR A 179 3.93 9.13 -11.13
N VAL A 180 4.15 8.80 -12.41
CA VAL A 180 3.32 7.82 -13.14
C VAL A 180 3.78 6.38 -12.98
N GLN A 181 4.87 6.16 -12.24
CA GLN A 181 5.36 4.84 -11.90
C GLN A 181 4.34 4.03 -11.07
N GLN A 182 4.45 2.70 -11.10
CA GLN A 182 3.70 1.87 -10.17
C GLN A 182 4.06 2.23 -8.72
N GLY A 183 3.09 2.20 -7.80
CA GLY A 183 3.27 2.61 -6.40
C GLY A 183 4.51 1.99 -5.70
N PRO A 184 4.71 0.66 -5.78
CA PRO A 184 5.91 0.03 -5.23
C PRO A 184 7.23 0.48 -5.89
N ALA A 185 7.24 0.70 -7.21
CA ALA A 185 8.41 1.20 -7.92
C ALA A 185 8.73 2.65 -7.51
N TYR A 186 7.69 3.50 -7.40
CA TYR A 186 7.83 4.86 -6.93
C TYR A 186 8.43 4.92 -5.52
N LEU A 187 7.97 4.08 -4.59
CA LEU A 187 8.57 4.03 -3.25
C LEU A 187 10.00 3.51 -3.23
N ARG A 188 10.35 2.53 -4.08
CA ARG A 188 11.75 2.11 -4.22
C ARG A 188 12.64 3.27 -4.66
N ALA A 189 12.18 4.06 -5.64
CA ALA A 189 12.89 5.26 -6.08
C ALA A 189 12.97 6.34 -4.97
N LEU A 190 11.89 6.55 -4.20
CA LEU A 190 11.90 7.45 -3.05
C LEU A 190 12.94 7.02 -2.01
N ILE A 191 12.99 5.72 -1.68
CA ILE A 191 13.96 5.17 -0.74
C ILE A 191 15.38 5.39 -1.26
N ALA A 192 15.66 5.04 -2.53
CA ALA A 192 16.99 5.16 -3.11
C ALA A 192 17.55 6.59 -3.04
N ARG A 193 16.69 7.61 -3.22
CA ARG A 193 17.08 9.04 -3.15
C ARG A 193 17.31 9.57 -1.73
N ASN A 194 16.87 8.84 -0.71
CA ASN A 194 16.87 9.30 0.69
C ASN A 194 17.56 8.32 1.64
N ARG A 195 18.27 7.32 1.09
CA ARG A 195 19.22 6.49 1.83
C ARG A 195 20.53 7.27 1.94
N ARG A 196 20.79 7.77 3.13
CA ARG A 196 22.10 8.23 3.61
C ARG A 196 22.32 7.56 4.96
#